data_AF-A0A5P2C9L9-F1
#
_entry.id   AF-A0A5P2C9L9-F1
#
_cell.length_a   1.000
_cell.length_b   1.000
_cell.length_c   1.000
_cell.angle_alpha   90.00
_cell.angle_beta   90.00
_cell.angle_gamma   90.00
#
_symmetry.space_group_name_H-M   'P 1'
#
loop_
_entity.id
_entity.type
_entity.pdbx_description
1 polymer ?
#
loop_
_entity_poly.entity_id
_entity_poly.type
_entity_poly.pdbx_seq_one_letter_code
_entity_poly.pdbx_strand_id
1 'polypeptide(L)'
;MRPLLPAAHSCAVLVTSLGVLATLNGAAHLHLMPLPPSASVAVLGLWAGPGRLTAEHGAAQVIARHCGHLPLALRIAGARLAARPRWPVRELAERLADPGRRLAELSFADLDMHAALAAGHRELQARGATGRAAALALPLLAAEQGEPGEQGEPGEVELTVARAAVTTGGALSATEVILEQLVDVQLLESRAPGRYRFHPLTRLFALTARRAAGTGC
;
A
#
# COMPACT_ATOMS: atom_id res chain seq x y z
N MET A 1 -4.37 -22.14 -13.18
CA MET A 1 -4.49 -21.16 -14.28
C MET A 1 -4.00 -21.65 -15.64
N ARG A 2 -3.01 -22.56 -15.75
CA ARG A 2 -2.45 -23.03 -17.04
C ARG A 2 -3.45 -23.53 -18.12
N PRO A 3 -4.59 -24.17 -17.81
CA PRO A 3 -5.49 -24.69 -18.87
C PRO A 3 -6.32 -23.63 -19.62
N LEU A 4 -6.27 -22.36 -19.21
CA LEU A 4 -7.21 -21.31 -19.67
C LEU A 4 -6.58 -20.23 -20.55
N LEU A 5 -5.29 -20.36 -20.89
CA LEU A 5 -4.60 -19.37 -21.73
C LEU A 5 -4.79 -19.73 -23.21
N PRO A 6 -5.45 -18.88 -24.01
CA PRO A 6 -5.63 -19.13 -25.44
C PRO A 6 -4.27 -19.29 -26.12
N ALA A 7 -4.08 -20.36 -26.89
CA ALA A 7 -2.86 -20.62 -27.65
C ALA A 7 -2.87 -19.98 -29.07
N ALA A 8 -3.79 -19.05 -29.33
CA ALA A 8 -3.93 -18.41 -30.64
C ALA A 8 -2.98 -17.21 -30.77
N HIS A 9 -2.23 -17.16 -31.88
CA HIS A 9 -1.21 -16.15 -32.20
C HIS A 9 -1.72 -14.70 -32.33
N SER A 10 -3.03 -14.47 -32.22
CA SER A 10 -3.69 -13.15 -32.32
C SER A 10 -4.23 -12.63 -30.98
N CYS A 11 -4.02 -13.34 -29.87
CA CYS A 11 -4.55 -12.99 -28.57
C CYS A 11 -3.43 -12.70 -27.57
N ALA A 12 -3.55 -11.60 -26.81
CA ALA A 12 -2.72 -11.30 -25.66
C ALA A 12 -3.56 -11.47 -24.38
N VAL A 13 -2.94 -11.96 -23.30
CA VAL A 13 -3.58 -12.09 -21.98
C VAL A 13 -2.89 -11.15 -21.00
N LEU A 14 -3.67 -10.27 -20.36
CA LEU A 14 -3.22 -9.47 -19.24
C LEU A 14 -3.72 -10.11 -17.94
N VAL A 15 -2.78 -10.43 -17.05
CA VAL A 15 -3.07 -10.95 -15.72
C VAL A 15 -2.62 -9.93 -14.69
N THR A 16 -3.52 -9.51 -13.81
CA THR A 16 -3.19 -8.68 -12.64
C THR A 16 -3.16 -9.56 -11.40
N SER A 17 -2.10 -9.47 -10.62
CA SER A 17 -1.91 -10.25 -9.39
C SER A 17 -1.21 -9.39 -8.35
N LEU A 18 -1.48 -9.65 -7.06
CA LEU A 18 -0.75 -9.06 -5.94
C LEU A 18 0.63 -9.71 -5.75
N GLY A 19 0.74 -11.02 -5.99
CA GLY A 19 2.01 -11.74 -5.95
C GLY A 19 2.61 -11.93 -7.34
N VAL A 20 3.93 -12.07 -7.42
CA VAL A 20 4.64 -12.36 -8.68
C VAL A 20 4.31 -13.77 -9.16
N LEU A 21 3.71 -13.87 -10.35
CA LEU A 21 3.40 -15.16 -10.99
C LEU A 21 4.64 -15.72 -11.73
N ALA A 22 5.77 -15.84 -11.02
CA ALA A 22 7.08 -16.13 -11.60
C ALA A 22 7.17 -17.45 -12.39
N THR A 23 6.25 -18.39 -12.14
CA THR A 23 6.19 -19.69 -12.82
C THR A 23 5.41 -19.67 -14.13
N LEU A 24 4.92 -18.50 -14.56
CA LEU A 24 4.21 -18.33 -15.83
C LEU A 24 5.21 -18.12 -16.97
N ASN A 25 5.63 -19.22 -17.59
CA ASN A 25 6.57 -19.21 -18.71
C ASN A 25 6.11 -18.31 -19.86
N GLY A 26 7.01 -17.47 -20.39
CA GLY A 26 6.75 -16.58 -21.52
C GLY A 26 5.99 -15.29 -21.16
N ALA A 27 5.67 -15.05 -19.89
CA ALA A 27 5.04 -13.80 -19.45
C ALA A 27 6.08 -12.68 -19.28
N ALA A 28 5.75 -11.49 -19.77
CA ALA A 28 6.45 -10.27 -19.39
C ALA A 28 5.85 -9.76 -18.07
N HIS A 29 6.69 -9.61 -17.04
CA HIS A 29 6.28 -9.08 -15.74
C HIS A 29 6.47 -7.56 -15.70
N LEU A 30 5.39 -6.82 -15.48
CA LEU A 30 5.44 -5.39 -15.23
C LEU A 30 5.18 -5.15 -13.73
N HIS A 31 6.23 -4.78 -13.00
CA HIS A 31 6.10 -4.37 -11.60
C HIS A 31 5.64 -2.92 -11.53
N LEU A 32 4.48 -2.67 -10.93
CA LEU A 32 3.95 -1.33 -10.76
C LEU A 32 4.56 -0.68 -9.52
N MET A 33 5.25 0.43 -9.72
CA MET A 33 5.78 1.27 -8.63
C MET A 33 4.82 2.42 -8.32
N PRO A 34 4.91 3.04 -7.12
CA PRO A 34 4.29 4.33 -6.87
C PRO A 34 4.61 5.32 -7.99
N LEU A 35 3.64 6.16 -8.34
CA LEU A 35 3.81 7.13 -9.41
C LEU A 35 4.84 8.20 -9.03
N PRO A 36 5.62 8.73 -9.97
CA PRO A 36 6.41 9.92 -9.69
C PRO A 36 5.48 11.09 -9.28
N PRO A 37 5.94 12.06 -8.48
CA PRO A 37 5.09 13.12 -7.94
C PRO A 37 4.30 13.89 -9.01
N SER A 38 4.93 14.19 -10.15
CA SER A 38 4.28 14.87 -11.28
C SER A 38 3.14 14.05 -11.89
N ALA A 39 3.35 12.75 -12.13
CA ALA A 39 2.32 11.84 -12.63
C ALA A 39 1.18 11.63 -11.61
N SER A 40 1.49 11.70 -10.32
CA SER A 40 0.50 11.53 -9.25
C SER A 40 -0.56 12.63 -9.28
N VAL A 41 -0.13 13.89 -9.42
CA VAL A 41 -1.05 15.04 -9.53
C VAL A 41 -1.86 14.95 -10.83
N ALA A 42 -1.25 14.48 -11.93
CA ALA A 42 -1.96 14.27 -13.18
C ALA A 42 -3.08 13.22 -13.03
N VAL A 43 -2.77 12.05 -12.44
CA VAL A 43 -3.77 10.99 -12.19
C VAL A 43 -4.86 11.47 -11.23
N LEU A 44 -4.52 12.21 -10.17
CA LEU A 44 -5.51 12.82 -9.29
C LEU A 44 -6.44 13.75 -10.07
N GLY A 45 -5.90 14.55 -10.98
CA GLY A 45 -6.65 15.49 -11.83
C GLY A 45 -7.62 14.81 -12.79
N LEU A 46 -7.24 13.65 -13.36
CA LEU A 46 -8.12 12.87 -14.24
C LEU A 46 -9.45 12.53 -13.55
N TRP A 47 -9.42 12.27 -12.25
CA TRP A 47 -10.61 11.90 -11.47
C TRP A 47 -11.26 13.09 -10.77
N ALA A 48 -10.52 14.12 -10.37
CA ALA A 48 -11.04 15.29 -9.65
C ALA A 48 -11.86 16.26 -10.52
N GLY A 49 -11.65 16.19 -11.84
CA GLY A 49 -12.29 17.06 -12.83
C GLY A 49 -11.34 18.15 -13.37
N PRO A 50 -11.60 18.66 -14.59
CA PRO A 50 -10.70 19.55 -15.30
C PRO A 50 -10.49 20.88 -14.56
N GLY A 51 -9.24 21.37 -14.58
CA GLY A 51 -8.87 22.69 -14.04
C GLY A 51 -8.86 22.81 -12.52
N ARG A 52 -9.45 21.86 -11.79
CA ARG A 52 -9.67 21.94 -10.35
C ARG A 52 -8.40 22.00 -9.52
N LEU A 53 -7.38 21.24 -9.90
CA LEU A 53 -6.12 21.17 -9.17
C LEU A 53 -5.19 22.35 -9.49
N THR A 54 -5.48 23.12 -10.53
CA THR A 54 -4.62 24.24 -10.98
C THR A 54 -4.58 25.36 -9.95
N ALA A 55 -5.74 25.70 -9.37
CA ALA A 55 -5.86 26.78 -8.38
C ALA A 55 -5.24 26.40 -7.02
N GLU A 56 -5.15 25.11 -6.70
CA GLU A 56 -4.66 24.61 -5.42
C GLU A 56 -3.59 23.52 -5.61
N HIS A 57 -2.59 23.80 -6.46
CA HIS A 57 -1.56 22.82 -6.82
C HIS A 57 -0.77 22.28 -5.61
N GLY A 58 -0.47 23.15 -4.64
CA GLY A 58 0.19 22.74 -3.39
C GLY A 58 -0.63 21.73 -2.59
N ALA A 59 -1.96 21.94 -2.48
CA ALA A 59 -2.85 20.99 -1.82
C ALA A 59 -2.96 19.66 -2.59
N ALA A 60 -2.96 19.71 -3.92
CA ALA A 60 -2.93 18.50 -4.75
C ALA A 60 -1.66 17.66 -4.52
N GLN A 61 -0.50 18.31 -4.36
CA GLN A 61 0.75 17.63 -4.00
C GLN A 61 0.70 17.01 -2.60
N VAL A 62 0.09 17.71 -1.63
CA VAL A 62 -0.13 17.17 -0.27
C VAL A 62 -1.00 15.92 -0.32
N ILE A 63 -2.12 15.95 -1.07
CA ILE A 63 -2.98 14.78 -1.28
C ILE A 63 -2.17 13.63 -1.88
N ALA A 64 -1.38 13.90 -2.92
CA ALA A 64 -0.58 12.87 -3.58
C ALA A 64 0.42 12.20 -2.64
N ARG A 65 1.10 12.98 -1.79
CA ARG A 65 2.00 12.46 -0.75
C ARG A 65 1.27 11.61 0.28
N HIS A 66 0.11 12.06 0.77
CA HIS A 66 -0.68 11.26 1.73
C HIS A 66 -1.27 9.99 1.11
N CYS A 67 -1.52 9.98 -0.20
CA CYS A 67 -1.86 8.76 -0.95
C CYS A 67 -0.66 7.83 -1.18
N GLY A 68 0.55 8.21 -0.75
CA GLY A 68 1.80 7.51 -1.04
C GLY A 68 2.03 7.32 -2.54
N HIS A 69 1.48 8.21 -3.36
CA HIS A 69 1.57 8.13 -4.82
C HIS A 69 1.00 6.83 -5.44
N LEU A 70 0.14 6.10 -4.72
CA LEU A 70 -0.51 4.89 -5.24
C LEU A 70 -1.69 5.25 -6.15
N PRO A 71 -1.77 4.69 -7.38
CA PRO A 71 -2.85 4.98 -8.32
C PRO A 71 -4.27 4.77 -7.75
N LEU A 72 -4.49 3.71 -6.96
CA LEU A 72 -5.79 3.44 -6.35
C LEU A 72 -6.18 4.54 -5.35
N ALA A 73 -5.27 4.91 -4.44
CA ALA A 73 -5.52 5.96 -3.45
C ALA A 73 -5.76 7.33 -4.12
N LEU A 74 -4.99 7.66 -5.16
CA LEU A 74 -5.17 8.88 -5.96
C LEU A 74 -6.52 8.91 -6.67
N ARG A 75 -6.95 7.77 -7.24
CA ARG A 75 -8.28 7.63 -7.86
C ARG A 75 -9.39 7.84 -6.86
N ILE A 76 -9.29 7.26 -5.66
CA ILE A 76 -10.27 7.44 -4.58
C ILE A 76 -10.35 8.92 -4.18
N ALA A 77 -9.21 9.55 -3.91
CA ALA A 77 -9.14 10.96 -3.54
C ALA A 77 -9.73 11.88 -4.63
N GLY A 78 -9.40 11.62 -5.90
CA GLY A 78 -9.92 12.37 -7.04
C GLY A 78 -11.43 12.20 -7.20
N ALA A 79 -11.94 10.96 -7.13
CA ALA A 79 -13.38 10.69 -7.19
C ALA A 79 -14.14 11.38 -6.05
N ARG A 80 -13.56 11.41 -4.84
CA ARG A 80 -14.12 12.13 -3.69
C ARG A 80 -14.20 13.63 -3.91
N LEU A 81 -13.18 14.23 -4.52
CA LEU A 81 -13.20 15.62 -4.93
C LEU A 81 -14.33 15.81 -5.94
N ALA A 82 -14.35 15.06 -7.05
CA ALA A 82 -15.37 15.22 -8.10
C ALA A 82 -16.80 15.14 -7.57
N ALA A 83 -17.09 14.23 -6.64
CA ALA A 83 -18.40 14.12 -5.99
C ALA A 83 -18.76 15.31 -5.07
N ARG A 84 -17.80 16.18 -4.74
CA ARG A 84 -17.94 17.32 -3.83
C ARG A 84 -17.38 18.60 -4.47
N PRO A 85 -18.02 19.15 -5.51
CA PRO A 85 -17.48 20.29 -6.27
C PRO A 85 -17.29 21.55 -5.43
N ARG A 86 -18.03 21.70 -4.32
CA ARG A 86 -17.91 22.84 -3.39
C ARG A 86 -16.78 22.72 -2.37
N TRP A 87 -16.13 21.55 -2.27
CA TRP A 87 -15.00 21.39 -1.36
C TRP A 87 -13.72 21.92 -2.01
N PRO A 88 -12.96 22.79 -1.32
CA PRO A 88 -11.64 23.17 -1.78
C PRO A 88 -10.70 21.96 -1.67
N VAL A 89 -9.65 21.91 -2.49
CA VAL A 89 -8.71 20.79 -2.52
C VAL A 89 -7.98 20.67 -1.17
N ARG A 90 -7.66 21.80 -0.53
CA ARG A 90 -7.06 21.83 0.81
C ARG A 90 -7.89 21.13 1.89
N GLU A 91 -9.22 21.13 1.79
CA GLU A 91 -10.08 20.45 2.77
C GLU A 91 -9.82 18.93 2.76
N LEU A 92 -9.68 18.33 1.58
CA LEU A 92 -9.33 16.91 1.49
C LEU A 92 -7.89 16.66 1.93
N ALA A 93 -6.96 17.57 1.62
CA ALA A 93 -5.58 17.48 2.05
C ALA A 93 -5.46 17.46 3.58
N GLU A 94 -6.16 18.37 4.27
CA GLU A 94 -6.22 18.47 5.73
C GLU A 94 -6.80 17.20 6.37
N ARG A 95 -7.87 16.63 5.78
CA ARG A 95 -8.46 15.37 6.25
C ARG A 95 -7.54 14.17 6.06
N LEU A 96 -6.80 14.13 4.95
CA LEU A 96 -5.80 13.09 4.70
C LEU A 96 -4.55 13.26 5.56
N ALA A 97 -4.28 14.46 6.10
CA ALA A 97 -3.14 14.67 6.97
C ALA A 97 -3.26 13.84 8.26
N ASP A 98 -4.47 13.70 8.82
CA ASP A 98 -4.75 12.88 10.01
C ASP A 98 -4.55 11.38 9.73
N PRO A 99 -3.50 10.74 10.31
CA PRO A 99 -3.24 9.31 10.12
C PRO A 99 -4.36 8.40 10.61
N GLY A 100 -5.11 8.82 11.64
CA GLY A 100 -6.19 8.04 12.24
C GLY A 100 -7.43 7.95 11.34
N ARG A 101 -7.60 8.92 10.44
CA ARG A 101 -8.72 8.98 9.50
C ARG A 101 -8.33 8.68 8.06
N ARG A 102 -7.05 8.78 7.71
CA ARG A 102 -6.54 8.68 6.33
C ARG A 102 -7.08 7.48 5.55
N LEU A 103 -7.02 6.27 6.11
CA LEU A 103 -7.52 5.08 5.42
C LEU A 103 -9.04 5.11 5.21
N ALA A 104 -9.81 5.65 6.15
CA ALA A 104 -11.25 5.81 6.01
C ALA A 104 -11.60 6.92 4.99
N GLU A 105 -10.79 7.97 4.90
CA GLU A 105 -10.92 8.99 3.84
C GLU A 105 -10.56 8.41 2.46
N LEU A 106 -9.70 7.39 2.40
CA LEU A 106 -9.38 6.60 1.21
C LEU A 106 -10.32 5.40 1.00
N SER A 107 -11.59 5.57 1.39
CA SER A 107 -12.71 4.73 0.97
C SER A 107 -13.82 5.62 0.41
N PHE A 108 -14.29 5.31 -0.80
CA PHE A 108 -15.37 6.05 -1.45
C PHE A 108 -16.03 5.24 -2.57
N ALA A 109 -17.37 5.22 -2.57
CA ALA A 109 -18.18 4.43 -3.50
C ALA A 109 -17.77 2.94 -3.46
N ASP A 110 -17.41 2.37 -4.60
CA ASP A 110 -16.97 0.99 -4.80
C ASP A 110 -15.46 0.78 -4.54
N LEU A 111 -14.71 1.85 -4.24
CA LEU A 111 -13.26 1.80 -4.07
C LEU A 111 -12.88 1.97 -2.59
N ASP A 112 -12.03 1.07 -2.10
CA ASP A 112 -11.61 1.06 -0.69
C ASP A 112 -10.15 0.61 -0.53
N MET A 113 -9.29 1.52 -0.08
CA MET A 113 -7.88 1.24 0.17
C MET A 113 -7.65 0.31 1.36
N HIS A 114 -8.46 0.43 2.41
CA HIS A 114 -8.39 -0.48 3.55
C HIS A 114 -8.75 -1.90 3.13
N ALA A 115 -9.82 -2.08 2.36
CA ALA A 115 -10.25 -3.38 1.86
C ALA A 115 -9.20 -4.03 0.95
N ALA A 116 -8.53 -3.24 0.10
CA ALA A 116 -7.44 -3.71 -0.75
C ALA A 116 -6.25 -4.23 0.08
N LEU A 117 -5.84 -3.52 1.13
CA LEU A 117 -4.77 -3.95 2.04
C LEU A 117 -5.19 -5.17 2.87
N ALA A 118 -6.44 -5.18 3.34
CA ALA A 118 -7.01 -6.30 4.08
C ALA A 118 -7.09 -7.58 3.24
N ALA A 119 -7.25 -7.47 1.91
CA ALA A 119 -7.21 -8.62 1.02
C ALA A 119 -5.81 -9.28 1.00
N GLY A 120 -4.73 -8.49 0.89
CA GLY A 120 -3.36 -9.00 0.99
C GLY A 120 -3.07 -9.63 2.36
N HIS A 121 -3.59 -9.04 3.44
CA HIS A 121 -3.46 -9.61 4.79
C HIS A 121 -4.23 -10.92 4.96
N ARG A 122 -5.44 -11.05 4.40
CA ARG A 122 -6.20 -12.33 4.42
C ARG A 122 -5.51 -13.41 3.60
N GLU A 123 -4.99 -13.04 2.42
CA GLU A 123 -4.20 -13.96 1.59
C GLU A 123 -2.99 -14.49 2.35
N LEU A 124 -2.27 -13.61 3.05
CA LEU A 124 -1.15 -13.98 3.91
C LEU A 124 -1.55 -14.99 4.99
N GLN A 125 -2.68 -14.77 5.67
CA GLN A 125 -3.18 -15.70 6.69
C GLN A 125 -3.54 -17.08 6.12
N ALA A 126 -3.91 -17.17 4.84
CA ALA A 126 -4.22 -18.42 4.16
C ALA A 126 -2.96 -19.26 3.82
N ARG A 127 -1.75 -18.68 3.89
CA ARG A 127 -0.47 -19.35 3.56
C ARG A 127 0.10 -20.24 4.69
N GLY A 128 -0.76 -20.85 5.49
CA GLY A 128 -0.36 -21.82 6.51
C GLY A 128 0.25 -21.19 7.78
N ALA A 129 1.18 -21.91 8.43
CA ALA A 129 1.76 -21.47 9.71
C ALA A 129 2.64 -20.23 9.56
N THR A 130 3.52 -20.21 8.55
CA THR A 130 4.43 -19.09 8.27
C THR A 130 3.67 -17.82 7.91
N GLY A 131 2.64 -17.92 7.07
CA GLY A 131 1.79 -16.79 6.73
C GLY A 131 1.07 -16.19 7.94
N ARG A 132 0.54 -17.04 8.83
CA ARG A 132 -0.05 -16.58 10.10
C ARG A 132 0.99 -15.90 11.01
N ALA A 133 2.22 -16.43 11.10
CA ALA A 133 3.29 -15.79 11.85
C ALA A 133 3.65 -14.41 11.28
N ALA A 134 3.69 -14.28 9.95
CA ALA A 134 3.91 -13.00 9.28
C ALA A 134 2.78 -11.99 9.52
N ALA A 135 1.51 -12.44 9.49
CA ALA A 135 0.36 -11.61 9.83
C ALA A 135 0.41 -11.10 11.28
N LEU A 136 0.88 -11.91 12.22
CA LEU A 136 1.08 -11.52 13.62
C LEU A 136 2.27 -10.55 13.81
N ALA A 137 3.35 -10.74 13.04
CA ALA A 137 4.52 -9.87 13.09
C ALA A 137 4.24 -8.47 12.51
N LEU A 138 3.37 -8.38 11.49
CA LEU A 138 3.06 -7.14 10.78
C LEU A 138 2.80 -5.91 11.68
N PRO A 139 1.86 -5.93 12.65
CA PRO A 139 1.62 -4.80 13.54
C PRO A 139 2.79 -4.47 14.47
N LEU A 140 3.60 -5.47 14.87
CA LEU A 140 4.78 -5.26 15.72
C LEU A 140 5.86 -4.53 14.93
N LEU A 141 6.17 -5.01 13.72
CA LEU A 141 7.15 -4.43 12.81
C LEU A 141 6.79 -2.98 12.43
N ALA A 142 5.51 -2.68 12.24
CA ALA A 142 5.05 -1.32 11.92
C ALA A 142 5.21 -0.34 13.09
N ALA A 143 5.02 -0.81 14.33
CA ALA A 143 5.11 0.02 15.54
C ALA A 143 6.56 0.44 15.86
N GLU A 144 7.53 -0.41 15.54
CA GLU A 144 8.96 -0.18 15.79
C GLU A 144 9.58 0.95 14.95
N GLN A 145 8.90 1.39 13.88
CA GLN A 145 9.43 2.41 12.97
C GLN A 145 9.29 3.84 13.49
N GLY A 146 8.71 4.06 14.67
CA GLY A 146 8.53 5.39 15.27
C GLY A 146 7.47 6.25 14.57
N GLU A 147 7.17 7.43 15.11
CA GLU A 147 6.31 8.40 14.43
C GLU A 147 7.10 9.13 13.31
N PRO A 148 6.49 9.44 12.16
CA PRO A 148 7.13 10.28 11.15
C PRO A 148 7.44 11.66 11.76
N GLY A 149 8.69 12.11 11.69
CA GLY A 149 9.11 13.39 12.26
C GLY A 149 8.46 14.61 11.57
N GLU A 150 8.32 15.72 12.30
CA GLU A 150 7.57 16.92 11.90
C GLU A 150 8.15 17.69 10.69
N GLN A 151 9.37 17.37 10.25
CA GLN A 151 10.07 18.06 9.15
C GLN A 151 10.66 17.09 8.10
N GLY A 152 10.39 15.80 8.21
CA GLY A 152 10.91 14.81 7.28
C GLY A 152 9.87 14.51 6.21
N GLU A 153 10.25 14.65 4.95
CA GLU A 153 9.83 13.68 3.92
C GLU A 153 9.74 12.29 4.60
N PRO A 154 8.69 11.49 4.38
CA PRO A 154 8.59 10.14 4.95
C PRO A 154 9.72 9.28 4.38
N GLY A 155 10.92 9.46 4.91
CA GLY A 155 12.11 8.66 4.71
C GLY A 155 11.91 7.39 5.50
N GLU A 156 11.03 6.55 4.96
CA GLU A 156 11.17 5.11 4.87
C GLU A 156 12.28 4.54 5.77
N VAL A 157 11.95 4.38 7.06
CA VAL A 157 12.86 3.72 7.98
C VAL A 157 13.10 2.32 7.44
N GLU A 158 14.35 2.02 7.11
CA GLU A 158 14.70 0.70 6.61
C GLU A 158 14.53 -0.33 7.72
N LEU A 159 13.81 -1.40 7.40
CA LEU A 159 13.64 -2.58 8.23
C LEU A 159 14.65 -3.63 7.78
N THR A 160 15.68 -3.85 8.58
CA THR A 160 16.63 -4.95 8.36
C THR A 160 16.11 -6.23 9.00
N VAL A 161 16.54 -7.39 8.48
CA VAL A 161 16.25 -8.71 9.09
C VAL A 161 16.64 -8.74 10.57
N ALA A 162 17.81 -8.18 10.92
CA ALA A 162 18.28 -8.15 12.30
C ALA A 162 17.34 -7.36 13.23
N ARG A 163 16.88 -6.19 12.78
CA ARG A 163 15.93 -5.38 13.57
C ARG A 163 14.59 -6.08 13.71
N ALA A 164 14.06 -6.64 12.61
CA ALA A 164 12.83 -7.41 12.63
C ALA A 164 12.93 -8.63 13.56
N ALA A 165 14.08 -9.32 13.59
CA ALA A 165 14.28 -10.51 14.41
C ALA A 165 14.25 -10.20 15.90
N VAL A 166 14.83 -9.05 16.29
CA VAL A 166 14.73 -8.52 17.66
C VAL A 166 13.26 -8.24 18.00
N THR A 167 12.53 -7.55 17.12
CA THR A 167 11.11 -7.23 17.32
C THR A 167 10.23 -8.47 17.45
N THR A 168 10.46 -9.50 16.64
CA THR A 168 9.65 -10.72 16.63
C THR A 168 10.14 -11.78 17.61
N GLY A 169 11.30 -11.58 18.26
CA GLY A 169 11.95 -12.59 19.10
C GLY A 169 12.36 -13.86 18.33
N GLY A 170 12.70 -13.72 17.06
CA GLY A 170 12.95 -14.84 16.13
C GLY A 170 14.42 -15.00 15.75
N ALA A 171 14.76 -16.15 15.15
CA ALA A 171 16.04 -16.34 14.48
C ALA A 171 16.08 -15.60 13.15
N LEU A 172 17.26 -15.08 12.74
CA LEU A 172 17.41 -14.28 11.51
C LEU A 172 16.81 -14.95 10.27
N SER A 173 17.09 -16.24 10.05
CA SER A 173 16.59 -17.00 8.90
C SER A 173 15.07 -17.16 8.90
N ALA A 174 14.47 -17.42 10.07
CA ALA A 174 13.02 -17.54 10.20
C ALA A 174 12.32 -16.18 10.00
N THR A 175 12.93 -15.10 10.50
CA THR A 175 12.43 -13.74 10.31
C THR A 175 12.52 -13.31 8.85
N GLU A 176 13.60 -13.63 8.14
CA GLU A 176 13.72 -13.32 6.72
C GLU A 176 12.59 -13.97 5.92
N VAL A 177 12.29 -15.26 6.18
CA VAL A 177 11.13 -15.95 5.57
C VAL A 177 9.81 -15.24 5.87
N ILE A 178 9.62 -14.74 7.09
CA ILE A 178 8.44 -13.95 7.47
C ILE A 178 8.36 -12.64 6.66
N LEU A 179 9.48 -11.93 6.50
CA LEU A 179 9.53 -10.68 5.74
C LEU A 179 9.25 -10.91 4.26
N GLU A 180 9.78 -11.99 3.66
CA GLU A 180 9.48 -12.35 2.27
C GLU A 180 8.00 -12.69 2.06
N GLN A 181 7.34 -13.35 3.03
CA GLN A 181 5.89 -13.56 2.95
C GLN A 181 5.11 -12.24 2.91
N LEU A 182 5.56 -11.20 3.61
CA LEU A 182 4.94 -9.86 3.59
C LEU A 182 5.20 -9.14 2.26
N VAL A 183 6.38 -9.33 1.67
CA VAL A 183 6.72 -8.80 0.34
C VAL A 183 5.84 -9.43 -0.74
N ASP A 184 5.64 -10.75 -0.69
CA ASP A 184 4.82 -11.49 -1.66
C ASP A 184 3.35 -11.03 -1.73
N VAL A 185 2.83 -10.40 -0.66
CA VAL A 185 1.47 -9.86 -0.59
C VAL A 185 1.43 -8.33 -0.64
N GLN A 186 2.55 -7.68 -0.99
CA GLN A 186 2.69 -6.23 -1.14
C GLN A 186 2.39 -5.44 0.15
N LEU A 187 2.61 -6.05 1.32
CA LEU A 187 2.51 -5.36 2.61
C LEU A 187 3.87 -4.78 3.07
N LEU A 188 4.96 -5.35 2.55
CA LEU A 188 6.32 -4.80 2.60
C LEU A 188 6.90 -4.68 1.19
N GLU A 189 7.90 -3.83 1.05
CA GLU A 189 8.69 -3.70 -0.18
C GLU A 189 10.14 -4.11 0.09
N SER A 190 10.74 -4.89 -0.81
CA SER A 190 12.17 -5.23 -0.77
C SER A 190 12.98 -4.19 -1.54
N ARG A 191 13.98 -3.59 -0.88
CA ARG A 191 14.89 -2.60 -1.50
C ARG A 191 16.20 -3.22 -1.95
N ALA A 192 16.67 -4.19 -1.17
CA ALA A 192 17.83 -5.01 -1.42
C ALA A 192 17.69 -6.29 -0.57
N PRO A 193 18.48 -7.34 -0.82
CA PRO A 193 18.48 -8.52 0.02
C PRO A 193 18.61 -8.17 1.51
N GLY A 194 17.68 -8.65 2.33
CA GLY A 194 17.62 -8.41 3.77
C GLY A 194 17.23 -6.99 4.20
N ARG A 195 16.80 -6.12 3.28
CA ARG A 195 16.42 -4.72 3.53
C ARG A 195 15.03 -4.42 2.98
N TYR A 196 14.12 -4.11 3.89
CA TYR A 196 12.70 -3.93 3.60
C TYR A 196 12.22 -2.54 4.01
N ARG A 197 11.08 -2.13 3.48
CA ARG A 197 10.37 -0.92 3.94
C ARG A 197 8.86 -1.12 3.92
N PHE A 198 8.18 -0.37 4.78
CA PHE A 198 6.75 -0.20 4.64
C PHE A 198 6.45 0.94 3.67
N HIS A 199 5.43 0.73 2.86
CA HIS A 199 4.75 1.84 2.21
C HIS A 199 3.94 2.64 3.27
N PRO A 200 3.83 3.98 3.19
CA PRO A 200 3.11 4.77 4.20
C PRO A 200 1.69 4.29 4.50
N LEU A 201 0.94 3.88 3.47
CA LEU A 201 -0.42 3.35 3.64
C LEU A 201 -0.45 1.91 4.17
N THR A 202 0.52 1.06 3.82
CA THR A 202 0.58 -0.30 4.37
C THR A 202 0.95 -0.26 5.85
N ARG A 203 1.83 0.67 6.25
CA ARG A 203 2.17 0.92 7.65
C ARG A 203 0.95 1.35 8.47
N LEU A 204 0.17 2.31 7.97
CA LEU A 204 -1.04 2.75 8.67
C LEU A 204 -2.03 1.61 8.85
N PHE A 205 -2.20 0.77 7.82
CA PHE A 205 -3.03 -0.42 7.91
C PHE A 205 -2.50 -1.40 8.96
N ALA A 206 -1.20 -1.70 8.95
CA ALA A 206 -0.57 -2.59 9.92
C ALA A 206 -0.78 -2.13 11.37
N LEU A 207 -0.69 -0.81 11.63
CA LEU A 207 -0.96 -0.25 12.96
C LEU A 207 -2.43 -0.39 13.39
N THR A 208 -3.38 -0.39 12.43
CA THR A 208 -4.80 -0.61 12.72
C THR A 208 -5.13 -2.08 12.99
N ALA A 209 -4.42 -3.02 12.34
CA ALA A 209 -4.58 -4.46 12.56
C ALA A 209 -4.28 -4.86 14.02
N ARG A 210 -3.37 -4.13 14.70
CA ARG A 210 -3.09 -4.32 16.14
C ARG A 210 -4.31 -4.09 17.02
N ARG A 211 -5.19 -3.15 16.65
CA ARG A 211 -6.34 -2.74 17.47
C ARG A 211 -7.50 -3.74 17.38
N ALA A 212 -7.71 -4.34 16.20
CA ALA A 212 -8.75 -5.34 15.99
C ALA A 212 -8.49 -6.66 16.76
N ALA A 213 -7.24 -7.00 17.05
CA ALA A 213 -6.88 -8.16 17.87
C ALA A 213 -7.08 -7.94 19.38
N GLY A 214 -7.27 -6.70 19.83
CA GLY A 214 -7.41 -6.34 21.25
C GLY A 214 -8.83 -6.02 21.72
N THR A 215 -9.84 -6.09 20.84
CA THR A 215 -11.24 -5.76 21.17
C THR A 215 -12.15 -6.99 21.39
N GLY A 216 -11.55 -8.17 21.56
CA GLY A 216 -12.24 -9.38 21.98
C GLY A 216 -11.88 -9.73 23.42
N CYS A 217 -12.50 -9.06 24.38
CA CYS A 217 -12.59 -9.47 25.78
C CYS A 217 -14.00 -9.15 26.26
#